data_AF-A3ITY7-F1
#
_entry.id   AF-A3ITY7-F1
#
_cell.length_a   1.000
_cell.length_b   1.000
_cell.length_c   1.000
_cell.angle_alpha   90.00
_cell.angle_beta   90.00
_cell.angle_gamma   90.00
#
_symmetry.space_group_name_H-M   'P 1'
#
loop_
_entity.id
_entity.type
_entity.pdbx_description
1 polymer ?
#
loop_
_entity_poly.entity_id
_entity_poly.type
_entity_poly.pdbx_seq_one_letter_code
_entity_poly.pdbx_strand_id
1 'polypeptide(L)'
;MSNNNNHESLFENNDNQIDDDEFSIDIPSQSESPYQDRIPSGYDPMGEIYLRGRAFRGLASGGIPWWILVSGWIVFGGFALLTIVAVIVAQDFMGLILLFVPGTILLILWRGTKAKLRRRKSKRRF
;
A
#
# COMPACT_ATOMS: atom_id res chain seq x y z
N MET A 1 14.80 73.05 -0.96
CA MET A 1 14.85 71.81 -0.15
C MET A 1 13.67 70.95 -0.59
N SER A 2 13.92 69.88 -1.38
CA SER A 2 13.91 68.47 -0.92
C SER A 2 12.50 68.01 -0.51
N ASN A 3 11.88 66.95 -1.01
CA ASN A 3 12.31 65.86 -1.86
C ASN A 3 11.08 65.19 -2.54
N ASN A 4 11.39 64.40 -3.54
CA ASN A 4 10.58 63.44 -4.30
C ASN A 4 9.66 62.54 -3.44
N ASN A 5 8.53 62.08 -4.02
CA ASN A 5 7.94 60.73 -3.92
C ASN A 5 6.53 60.70 -4.56
N ASN A 6 6.43 60.92 -5.87
CA ASN A 6 5.21 60.58 -6.60
C ASN A 6 5.36 59.14 -7.10
N HIS A 7 4.58 58.24 -6.51
CA HIS A 7 4.32 56.91 -7.05
C HIS A 7 3.61 57.08 -8.40
N GLU A 8 4.36 57.12 -9.49
CA GLU A 8 3.81 56.98 -10.83
C GLU A 8 3.31 55.55 -11.00
N SER A 9 2.00 55.45 -11.18
CA SER A 9 1.26 54.28 -11.61
C SER A 9 1.77 53.81 -12.97
N LEU A 10 2.64 52.80 -12.97
CA LEU A 10 3.18 52.11 -14.16
C LEU A 10 2.14 51.28 -14.95
N PHE A 11 0.86 51.63 -14.86
CA PHE A 11 -0.23 50.92 -15.56
C PHE A 11 -1.22 51.90 -16.18
N GLU A 12 -0.75 53.04 -16.66
CA GLU A 12 -1.60 53.97 -17.38
C GLU A 12 -0.95 54.34 -18.71
N ASN A 13 -1.58 53.85 -19.77
CA ASN A 13 -1.38 54.17 -21.18
C ASN A 13 -0.10 53.65 -21.86
N ASN A 14 -0.24 52.51 -22.54
CA ASN A 14 0.26 52.37 -23.91
C ASN A 14 -0.57 51.30 -24.63
N ASP A 15 -1.77 51.70 -25.03
CA ASP A 15 -2.34 51.19 -26.29
C ASP A 15 -1.39 51.66 -27.39
N ASN A 16 -0.68 50.71 -28.03
CA ASN A 16 -0.13 50.71 -29.40
C ASN A 16 1.22 49.99 -29.44
N GLN A 17 1.28 48.94 -30.26
CA GLN A 17 2.46 48.13 -30.62
C GLN A 17 3.04 47.24 -29.51
N ILE A 18 2.34 46.15 -29.24
CA ILE A 18 3.01 44.89 -28.92
C ILE A 18 3.53 44.40 -30.28
N ASP A 19 4.79 44.69 -30.58
CA ASP A 19 5.49 43.92 -31.61
C ASP A 19 5.44 42.46 -31.16
N ASP A 20 4.89 41.60 -32.02
CA ASP A 20 4.80 40.15 -31.85
C ASP A 20 6.19 39.48 -31.93
N ASP A 21 7.20 40.10 -31.30
CA ASP A 21 8.47 39.45 -31.03
C ASP A 21 8.22 38.48 -29.87
N GLU A 22 7.65 37.34 -30.28
CA GLU A 22 7.40 36.12 -29.56
C GLU A 22 8.49 35.90 -28.50
N PHE A 23 8.18 36.29 -27.26
CA PHE A 23 9.01 36.00 -26.09
C PHE A 23 8.92 34.49 -25.83
N SER A 24 9.65 33.73 -26.64
CA SER A 24 9.82 32.30 -26.53
C SER A 24 10.74 32.04 -25.35
N ILE A 25 10.12 31.81 -24.20
CA ILE A 25 10.83 31.21 -23.08
C ILE A 25 11.08 29.76 -23.50
N ASP A 26 12.31 29.46 -23.93
CA ASP A 26 12.77 28.11 -24.19
C ASP A 26 12.78 27.34 -22.86
N ILE A 27 11.65 26.69 -22.57
CA ILE A 27 11.56 25.73 -21.46
C ILE A 27 12.30 24.48 -21.94
N PRO A 28 13.42 24.07 -21.30
CA PRO A 28 14.12 22.86 -21.69
C PRO A 28 13.14 21.69 -21.64
N SER A 29 13.00 20.98 -22.76
CA SER A 29 12.09 19.83 -22.89
C SER A 29 12.45 18.65 -21.98
N GLN A 30 13.62 18.72 -21.33
CA GLN A 30 14.12 17.73 -20.38
C GLN A 30 14.30 18.37 -19.01
N SER A 31 13.19 18.56 -18.31
CA SER A 31 13.24 18.58 -16.84
C SER A 31 13.45 17.13 -16.40
N GLU A 32 14.72 16.70 -16.30
CA GLU A 32 15.03 15.47 -15.59
C GLU A 32 14.51 15.66 -14.16
N SER A 33 13.49 14.90 -13.78
CA SER A 33 12.99 14.93 -12.41
C SER A 33 14.16 14.61 -11.49
N PRO A 34 14.51 15.46 -10.50
CA PRO A 34 15.65 15.24 -9.63
C PRO A 34 15.56 13.93 -8.82
N TYR A 35 14.37 13.32 -8.82
CA TYR A 35 14.09 12.02 -8.22
C TYR A 35 13.52 11.08 -9.29
N GLN A 36 14.37 10.60 -10.19
CA GLN A 36 14.02 9.45 -11.00
C GLN A 36 14.17 8.21 -10.12
N ASP A 37 13.10 7.83 -9.42
CA ASP A 37 13.07 6.64 -8.57
C ASP A 37 13.46 5.42 -9.41
N ARG A 38 14.70 4.95 -9.23
CA ARG A 38 15.21 3.75 -9.90
C ARG A 38 14.31 2.59 -9.49
N ILE A 39 13.56 2.04 -10.45
CA ILE A 39 12.74 0.86 -10.21
C ILE A 39 13.69 -0.26 -9.73
N PRO A 40 13.55 -0.74 -8.48
CA PRO A 40 14.49 -1.69 -7.93
C PRO A 40 14.42 -2.99 -8.75
N SER A 41 15.54 -3.35 -9.39
CA SER A 41 15.68 -4.59 -10.12
C SER A 41 16.07 -5.71 -9.16
N GLY A 42 15.57 -6.92 -9.39
CA GLY A 42 15.94 -8.10 -8.58
C GLY A 42 17.37 -8.59 -8.81
N TYR A 43 18.13 -7.95 -9.70
CA TYR A 43 19.51 -8.28 -10.03
C TYR A 43 20.52 -7.50 -9.17
N ASP A 44 20.09 -6.43 -8.49
CA ASP A 44 20.91 -5.66 -7.56
C ASP A 44 20.59 -6.14 -6.13
N PRO A 45 21.60 -6.46 -5.29
CA PRO A 45 21.37 -6.90 -3.90
C PRO A 45 20.48 -5.94 -3.11
N MET A 46 20.56 -4.62 -3.36
CA MET A 46 19.70 -3.65 -2.69
C MET A 46 18.25 -3.73 -3.18
N GLY A 47 18.05 -3.95 -4.49
CA GLY A 47 16.74 -4.11 -5.10
C GLY A 47 16.05 -5.41 -4.67
N GLU A 48 16.80 -6.50 -4.48
CA GLU A 48 16.28 -7.77 -4.00
C GLU A 48 15.67 -7.66 -2.59
N ILE A 49 16.37 -6.98 -1.66
CA ILE A 49 15.88 -6.76 -0.30
C ILE A 49 14.58 -5.95 -0.32
N TYR A 50 14.53 -4.91 -1.15
CA TYR A 50 13.34 -4.08 -1.31
C TYR A 50 12.15 -4.87 -1.86
N LEU A 51 12.38 -5.68 -2.89
CA LEU A 51 11.36 -6.54 -3.51
C LEU A 51 10.84 -7.60 -2.53
N ARG A 52 11.72 -8.26 -1.78
CA ARG A 52 11.34 -9.19 -0.71
C ARG A 52 10.51 -8.50 0.37
N GLY A 53 10.96 -7.35 0.88
CA GLY A 53 10.24 -6.58 1.89
C GLY A 53 8.84 -6.17 1.43
N ARG A 54 8.71 -5.75 0.17
CA ARG A 54 7.42 -5.42 -0.46
C ARG A 54 6.52 -6.65 -0.61
N ALA A 55 7.07 -7.80 -1.00
CA ALA A 55 6.33 -9.06 -1.12
C ALA A 55 5.78 -9.52 0.25
N PHE A 56 6.60 -9.47 1.32
CA PHE A 56 6.16 -9.83 2.68
C PHE A 56 5.09 -8.87 3.22
N ARG A 57 5.23 -7.56 2.96
CA ARG A 57 4.18 -6.58 3.28
C ARG A 57 2.91 -6.82 2.47
N GLY A 58 3.02 -7.24 1.21
CA GLY A 58 1.90 -7.62 0.35
C GLY A 58 1.12 -8.83 0.87
N LEU A 59 1.84 -9.86 1.33
CA LEU A 59 1.26 -11.05 1.96
C LEU A 59 0.56 -10.71 3.29
N ALA A 60 1.23 -9.97 4.18
CA ALA A 60 0.68 -9.56 5.47
C ALA A 60 -0.51 -8.60 5.34
N SER A 61 -0.59 -7.83 4.24
CA SER A 61 -1.66 -6.88 3.99
C SER A 61 -2.86 -7.45 3.24
N GLY A 62 -2.91 -8.76 2.99
CA GLY A 62 -4.08 -9.43 2.39
C GLY A 62 -4.04 -9.54 0.86
N GLY A 63 -2.84 -9.52 0.26
CA GLY A 63 -2.61 -9.87 -1.15
C GLY A 63 -2.75 -11.36 -1.45
N ILE A 64 -2.94 -12.20 -0.44
CA ILE A 64 -3.14 -13.65 -0.58
C ILE A 64 -4.39 -13.91 -1.45
N PRO A 65 -4.34 -14.74 -2.50
CA PRO A 65 -5.49 -15.12 -3.33
C PRO A 65 -6.67 -15.67 -2.52
N TRP A 66 -7.92 -15.43 -2.96
CA TRP A 66 -9.10 -15.77 -2.16
C TRP A 66 -9.25 -17.28 -2.04
N TRP A 67 -8.97 -17.99 -3.12
CA TRP A 67 -8.98 -19.46 -3.16
C TRP A 67 -8.04 -20.10 -2.15
N ILE A 68 -6.84 -19.54 -1.94
CA ILE A 68 -5.89 -20.04 -0.93
C ILE A 68 -6.44 -19.90 0.50
N LEU A 69 -7.22 -18.85 0.74
CA LEU A 69 -7.85 -18.62 2.03
C LEU A 69 -9.00 -19.63 2.27
N VAL A 70 -9.78 -19.92 1.22
CA VAL A 70 -10.85 -20.92 1.27
C VAL A 70 -10.27 -22.33 1.44
N SER A 71 -9.25 -22.69 0.67
CA SER A 71 -8.59 -23.99 0.79
C SER A 71 -7.91 -24.16 2.15
N GLY A 72 -7.28 -23.10 2.66
CA GLY A 72 -6.69 -23.10 4.00
C GLY A 72 -7.74 -23.34 5.09
N TRP A 73 -8.92 -22.71 4.98
CA TRP A 73 -10.02 -22.96 5.90
C TRP A 73 -10.57 -24.38 5.83
N ILE A 74 -10.68 -24.96 4.64
CA ILE A 74 -11.17 -26.34 4.47
C ILE A 74 -10.19 -27.34 5.08
N VAL A 75 -8.91 -27.24 4.72
CA VAL A 75 -7.88 -28.22 5.14
C VAL A 75 -7.53 -28.02 6.60
N PHE A 76 -7.05 -26.83 6.96
CA PHE A 76 -6.54 -26.57 8.31
C PHE A 76 -7.66 -26.20 9.30
N GLY A 77 -8.66 -25.45 8.86
CA GLY A 77 -9.82 -25.15 9.71
C GLY A 77 -10.69 -26.37 9.97
N GLY A 78 -10.92 -27.20 8.95
CA GLY A 78 -11.62 -28.48 9.12
C GLY A 78 -10.90 -29.43 10.06
N PHE A 79 -9.59 -29.61 9.85
CA PHE A 79 -8.76 -30.42 10.75
C PHE A 79 -8.77 -29.88 12.19
N ALA A 80 -8.59 -28.58 12.38
CA ALA A 80 -8.64 -27.96 13.69
C ALA A 80 -9.99 -28.19 14.38
N LEU A 81 -11.11 -27.98 13.69
CA LEU A 81 -12.44 -28.21 14.26
C LEU A 81 -12.66 -29.68 14.63
N LEU A 82 -12.22 -30.63 13.80
CA LEU A 82 -12.31 -32.06 14.13
C LEU A 82 -11.54 -32.40 15.41
N THR A 83 -10.32 -31.88 15.56
CA THR A 83 -9.53 -32.12 16.79
C THR A 83 -10.19 -31.54 18.03
N ILE A 84 -10.82 -30.36 17.92
CA ILE A 84 -11.55 -29.72 19.03
C ILE A 84 -12.75 -30.58 19.43
N VAL A 85 -13.54 -31.03 18.46
CA VAL A 85 -14.70 -31.90 18.70
C VAL A 85 -14.26 -33.21 19.35
N ALA A 86 -13.18 -33.83 18.86
CA ALA A 86 -12.66 -35.08 19.42
C ALA A 86 -12.26 -34.93 20.90
N VAL A 87 -11.57 -33.84 21.27
CA VAL A 87 -11.20 -33.57 22.67
C VAL A 87 -12.43 -33.36 23.55
N ILE A 88 -13.44 -32.64 23.06
CA ILE A 88 -14.69 -32.41 23.80
C ILE A 88 -15.43 -33.72 24.05
N VAL A 89 -15.52 -34.60 23.04
CA VAL A 89 -16.18 -35.92 23.16
C VAL A 89 -15.42 -36.83 24.12
N ALA A 90 -14.08 -36.78 24.10
CA ALA A 90 -13.24 -37.58 25.00
C ALA A 90 -13.31 -37.13 26.47
N GLN A 91 -13.84 -35.93 26.76
CA GLN A 91 -13.85 -35.31 28.10
C GLN A 91 -12.48 -35.33 28.80
N ASP A 92 -11.41 -35.25 28.01
CA ASP A 92 -10.05 -35.31 28.52
C ASP A 92 -9.52 -33.91 28.85
N PHE A 93 -9.28 -33.66 30.13
CA PHE A 93 -8.71 -32.41 30.62
C PHE A 93 -7.26 -32.19 30.15
N MET A 94 -6.48 -33.25 29.90
CA MET A 94 -5.15 -33.11 29.32
C MET A 94 -5.19 -32.69 27.85
N GLY A 95 -6.25 -33.09 27.13
CA GLY A 95 -6.50 -32.69 25.75
C GLY A 95 -6.65 -31.18 25.55
N LEU A 96 -6.96 -30.41 26.62
CA LEU A 96 -7.05 -28.95 26.56
C LEU A 96 -5.72 -28.27 26.23
N ILE A 97 -4.60 -28.82 26.70
CA ILE A 97 -3.27 -28.29 26.38
C ILE A 97 -2.94 -28.52 24.91
N LEU A 98 -3.32 -29.69 24.37
CA LEU A 98 -3.12 -30.04 22.97
C LEU A 98 -3.92 -29.11 22.02
N LEU A 99 -5.02 -28.55 22.51
CA LEU A 99 -5.94 -27.67 21.79
C LEU A 99 -5.32 -26.30 21.44
N PHE A 100 -4.21 -25.91 22.07
CA PHE A 100 -3.48 -24.69 21.71
C PHE A 100 -2.98 -24.70 20.27
N VAL A 101 -2.50 -25.84 19.77
CA VAL A 101 -1.97 -25.97 18.41
C VAL A 101 -3.06 -25.69 17.36
N PRO A 102 -4.19 -26.42 17.31
CA PRO A 102 -5.27 -26.11 16.37
C PRO A 102 -5.89 -24.73 16.62
N GLY A 103 -5.92 -24.26 17.87
CA GLY A 103 -6.40 -22.92 18.22
C GLY A 103 -5.58 -21.81 17.57
N THR A 104 -4.24 -21.91 17.59
CA THR A 104 -3.37 -20.91 16.94
C THR A 104 -3.53 -20.88 15.42
N ILE A 105 -3.69 -22.06 14.79
CA ILE A 105 -3.94 -22.19 13.36
C ILE A 105 -5.24 -21.48 12.95
N LEU A 106 -6.32 -21.70 13.71
CA LEU A 106 -7.59 -21.01 13.50
C LEU A 106 -7.46 -19.49 13.67
N LEU A 107 -6.69 -19.04 14.67
CA LEU A 107 -6.45 -17.61 14.92
C LEU A 107 -5.70 -16.94 13.76
N ILE A 108 -4.71 -17.62 13.18
CA ILE A 108 -3.95 -17.15 12.02
C ILE A 108 -4.86 -17.06 10.79
N LEU A 109 -5.65 -18.10 10.51
CA LEU A 109 -6.63 -18.13 9.42
C LEU A 109 -7.67 -17.01 9.56
N TRP A 110 -8.16 -16.78 10.77
CA TRP A 110 -9.09 -15.70 11.08
C TRP A 110 -8.47 -14.31 10.88
N ARG A 111 -7.24 -14.10 11.33
CA ARG A 111 -6.53 -12.83 11.09
C ARG A 111 -6.35 -12.57 9.59
N GLY A 112 -6.01 -13.60 8.83
CA GLY A 112 -5.89 -13.54 7.37
C GLY A 112 -7.21 -13.19 6.67
N THR A 113 -8.31 -13.85 7.01
CA THR A 113 -9.64 -13.53 6.46
C THR A 113 -10.06 -12.11 6.79
N LYS A 114 -9.91 -11.67 8.04
CA LYS A 114 -10.28 -10.32 8.48
C LYS A 114 -9.49 -9.24 7.74
N ALA A 115 -8.18 -9.42 7.58
CA ALA A 115 -7.33 -8.49 6.84
C ALA A 115 -7.78 -8.35 5.37
N LYS A 116 -8.13 -9.47 4.75
CA LYS A 116 -8.60 -9.49 3.36
C LYS A 116 -9.97 -8.84 3.18
N LEU A 117 -10.92 -9.13 4.08
CA LEU A 117 -12.25 -8.52 4.07
C LEU A 117 -12.17 -6.99 4.25
N ARG A 118 -11.25 -6.51 5.12
CA ARG A 118 -11.03 -5.08 5.34
C ARG A 118 -10.58 -4.35 4.06
N ARG A 119 -9.69 -4.95 3.27
CA ARG A 119 -9.26 -4.37 1.99
C ARG A 119 -10.36 -4.33 0.93
N ARG A 120 -11.18 -5.37 0.84
CA ARG A 120 -12.29 -5.43 -0.12
C ARG A 120 -13.32 -4.32 0.12
N LYS A 121 -13.53 -3.93 1.39
CA LYS A 121 -14.40 -2.81 1.77
C LYS A 121 -13.80 -1.44 1.38
N SER A 122 -12.48 -1.28 1.47
CA SER A 122 -11.79 -0.04 1.10
C SER A 122 -11.79 0.21 -0.42
N LYS A 123 -11.64 -0.84 -1.23
CA LYS A 123 -11.60 -0.73 -2.70
C LYS A 123 -12.97 -0.48 -3.36
N ARG A 124 -14.06 -0.50 -2.59
CA ARG A 124 -15.42 -0.19 -3.06
C ARG A 124 -15.87 1.23 -2.72
N ARG A 125 -15.05 2.00 -1.99
CA ARG A 125 -15.34 3.38 -1.57
C ARG A 125 -14.64 4.44 -2.42
N PHE A 126 -13.85 4.00 -3.40
CA PHE A 126 -13.31 4.78 -4.50
C PHE A 126 -13.79 4.13 -5.78
#